data_AF-A0A1N6DHX4-F1
#
_entry.id   AF-A0A1N6DHX4-F1
#
_cell.length_a   1.000
_cell.length_b   1.000
_cell.length_c   1.000
_cell.angle_alpha   90.00
_cell.angle_beta   90.00
_cell.angle_gamma   90.00
#
_symmetry.space_group_name_H-M   'P 1'
#
loop_
_entity.id
_entity.type
_entity.pdbx_description
1 polymer ?
#
loop_
_entity_poly.entity_id
_entity_poly.type
_entity_poly.pdbx_seq_one_letter_code
_entity_poly.pdbx_strand_id
1 'polypeptide(L)'
;MQYYVRDAKGRVAGPFSVDALKQAARDGRILPSWHISSTQQKWTLAAKVPDLFSTVDKTLAAEVSRVNRYRDLTRNEQIALFVDKFVFNNEHFKDSMPWLQNARAWWARLTLPSKGFVIAEISPTGIKHVRYDFEREQAADVGEDEFERDLRAGIRQSNWFAGFAFVVALIWGGWTIVDLVGQFSLTFGTLKFALFLTLLVLGYIYKTKRTKVFIGYVLAPEAEAKLNQILSAFATLSRCSGVWAFQVQANANDKQWKYNAGGLFSVAKLPIAIFNRPIPNLETNIDVCGVAYRQLAIYFLPEKLLVIDGTQIRHVPYSQVGIAQTHLEYVETQGHVFPDSMILERRWKYINRDGSPDRRFKSNFQVPLVRCGILTLDVADLPMSLLTTDPNAPGSFCQTLPKLDRMTR
;
A
#
# COMPACT_ATOMS: atom_id res chain seq x y z
N MET A 1 -7.30 -33.36 35.78
CA MET A 1 -6.17 -33.54 34.85
C MET A 1 -5.00 -32.70 35.32
N GLN A 2 -3.78 -33.23 35.24
CA GLN A 2 -2.56 -32.54 35.66
C GLN A 2 -1.77 -32.07 34.42
N TYR A 3 -1.18 -30.88 34.50
CA TYR A 3 -0.48 -30.24 33.39
C TYR A 3 0.92 -29.79 33.81
N TYR A 4 1.86 -29.86 32.87
CA TYR A 4 3.20 -29.36 33.00
C TYR A 4 3.36 -28.13 32.11
N VAL A 5 4.17 -27.19 32.58
CA VAL A 5 4.46 -25.93 31.89
C VAL A 5 5.95 -25.88 31.62
N ARG A 6 6.34 -25.53 30.40
CA ARG A 6 7.74 -25.36 29.99
C ARG A 6 7.99 -23.91 29.62
N ASP A 7 8.93 -23.29 30.32
CA ASP A 7 9.33 -21.90 30.09
C ASP A 7 10.17 -21.74 28.80
N ALA A 8 10.48 -20.50 28.44
CA ALA A 8 11.29 -20.18 27.26
C ALA A 8 12.75 -20.68 27.36
N LYS A 9 13.23 -21.03 28.56
CA LYS A 9 14.56 -21.59 28.82
C LYS A 9 14.55 -23.13 28.84
N GLY A 10 13.41 -23.75 28.53
CA GLY A 10 13.24 -25.20 28.49
C GLY A 10 13.03 -25.85 29.86
N ARG A 11 12.89 -25.07 30.94
CA ARG A 11 12.65 -25.61 32.29
C ARG A 11 11.19 -26.03 32.42
N VAL A 12 10.99 -27.25 32.89
CA VAL A 12 9.65 -27.82 33.08
C VAL A 12 9.24 -27.69 34.55
N ALA A 13 8.06 -27.13 34.78
CA ALA A 13 7.43 -27.00 36.08
C ALA A 13 6.07 -27.74 36.09
N GLY A 14 5.70 -28.32 37.23
CA GLY A 14 4.44 -29.03 37.42
C GLY A 14 4.61 -30.28 38.28
N PRO A 15 3.56 -31.10 38.44
CA PRO A 15 2.24 -30.95 37.81
C PRO A 15 1.37 -29.87 38.46
N PHE A 16 0.65 -29.10 37.65
CA PHE A 16 -0.37 -28.13 38.06
C PHE A 16 -1.78 -28.68 37.80
N SER A 17 -2.73 -28.34 38.67
CA SER A 17 -4.16 -28.50 38.39
C SER A 17 -4.62 -27.45 37.37
N VAL A 18 -5.77 -27.69 36.72
CA VAL A 18 -6.36 -26.74 35.76
C VAL A 18 -6.61 -25.37 36.41
N ASP A 19 -7.09 -25.35 37.65
CA ASP A 19 -7.40 -24.10 38.36
C ASP A 19 -6.13 -23.35 38.76
N ALA A 20 -5.09 -24.06 39.21
CA ALA A 20 -3.79 -23.47 39.50
C ALA A 20 -3.13 -22.88 38.24
N LEU A 21 -3.32 -23.53 37.09
CA LEU A 21 -2.81 -23.09 35.80
C LEU A 21 -3.55 -21.82 35.32
N LYS A 22 -4.87 -21.78 35.45
CA LYS A 22 -5.69 -20.59 35.14
C LYS A 22 -5.36 -19.43 36.08
N GLN A 23 -5.16 -19.70 37.37
CA GLN A 23 -4.78 -18.68 38.34
C GLN A 23 -3.37 -18.13 38.04
N ALA A 24 -2.40 -19.00 37.75
CA ALA A 24 -1.05 -18.59 37.39
C ALA A 24 -0.99 -17.81 36.06
N ALA A 25 -1.87 -18.10 35.10
CA ALA A 25 -2.03 -17.31 33.88
C ALA A 25 -2.62 -15.92 34.17
N ARG A 26 -3.62 -15.82 35.05
CA ARG A 26 -4.19 -14.54 35.49
C ARG A 26 -3.17 -13.68 36.26
N ASP A 27 -2.35 -14.32 37.08
CA ASP A 27 -1.32 -13.65 37.89
C ASP A 27 -0.04 -13.32 37.09
N GLY A 28 -0.02 -13.56 35.77
CA GLY A 28 1.12 -13.28 34.89
C GLY A 28 2.34 -14.18 35.10
N ARG A 29 2.20 -15.27 35.87
CA ARG A 29 3.28 -16.22 36.17
C ARG A 29 3.49 -17.25 35.05
N ILE A 30 2.53 -17.37 34.14
CA ILE A 30 2.61 -18.17 32.91
C ILE A 30 2.39 -17.24 31.73
N LEU A 31 3.35 -17.22 30.80
CA LEU A 31 3.28 -16.37 29.61
C LEU A 31 2.62 -17.11 28.43
N PRO A 32 1.95 -16.40 27.51
CA PRO A 32 1.33 -17.00 26.32
C PRO A 32 2.31 -17.76 25.41
N SER A 33 3.59 -17.37 25.43
CA SER A 33 4.68 -17.99 24.66
C SER A 33 5.20 -19.31 25.25
N TRP A 34 4.78 -19.68 26.46
CA TRP A 34 5.21 -20.91 27.11
C TRP A 34 4.48 -22.13 26.55
N HIS A 35 4.96 -23.33 26.87
CA HIS A 35 4.35 -24.57 26.38
C HIS A 35 3.70 -25.34 27.52
N ILE A 36 2.60 -26.03 27.22
CA ILE A 36 1.81 -26.81 28.17
C ILE A 36 1.69 -28.24 27.65
N SER A 37 1.79 -29.22 28.54
CA SER A 37 1.60 -30.63 28.21
C SER A 37 0.92 -31.38 29.34
N SER A 38 0.00 -32.29 29.03
CA SER A 38 -0.56 -33.23 30.01
C SER A 38 0.29 -34.49 30.19
N THR A 39 1.14 -34.83 29.21
CA THR A 39 1.90 -36.09 29.16
C THR A 39 3.41 -35.91 29.11
N GLN A 40 3.90 -34.67 29.11
CA GLN A 40 5.31 -34.26 28.86
C GLN A 40 5.90 -34.68 27.51
N GLN A 41 5.20 -35.50 26.72
CA GLN A 41 5.64 -35.92 25.38
C GLN A 41 5.17 -34.97 24.28
N LYS A 42 3.95 -34.43 24.40
CA LYS A 42 3.36 -33.52 23.39
C LYS A 42 3.09 -32.15 24.01
N TRP A 43 3.75 -31.13 23.48
CA TRP A 43 3.71 -29.76 23.98
C TRP A 43 2.88 -28.87 23.07
N THR A 44 1.93 -28.14 23.64
CA THR A 44 1.11 -27.15 22.95
C THR A 44 1.39 -25.76 23.49
N LEU A 45 1.43 -24.74 22.63
CA LEU A 45 1.62 -23.37 23.05
C LEU A 45 0.50 -22.95 24.02
N ALA A 46 0.84 -22.25 25.11
CA ALA A 46 -0.11 -21.84 26.13
C ALA A 46 -1.20 -20.95 25.54
N ALA A 47 -0.85 -20.06 24.60
CA ALA A 47 -1.81 -19.22 23.88
C ALA A 47 -2.87 -20.01 23.08
N LYS A 48 -2.59 -21.28 22.72
CA LYS A 48 -3.53 -22.14 21.97
C LYS A 48 -4.44 -22.95 22.88
N VAL A 49 -4.29 -22.86 24.20
CA VAL A 49 -5.12 -23.59 25.16
C VAL A 49 -6.43 -22.81 25.38
N PRO A 50 -7.60 -23.39 25.05
CA PRO A 50 -8.89 -22.72 25.25
C PRO A 50 -9.09 -22.28 26.70
N ASP A 51 -9.67 -21.09 26.90
CA ASP A 51 -10.01 -20.51 28.20
C ASP A 51 -8.87 -20.26 29.19
N LEU A 52 -7.60 -20.36 28.76
CA LEU A 52 -6.45 -20.11 29.63
C LEU A 52 -6.16 -18.60 29.80
N PHE A 53 -6.35 -17.81 28.74
CA PHE A 53 -6.05 -16.38 28.70
C PHE A 53 -7.28 -15.51 28.38
N SER A 54 -8.50 -15.98 28.68
CA SER A 54 -9.75 -15.36 28.25
C SER A 54 -9.96 -13.88 28.64
N THR A 55 -9.29 -13.42 29.70
CA THR A 55 -9.31 -11.99 30.08
C THR A 55 -8.39 -11.19 29.19
N VAL A 56 -7.16 -11.68 28.97
CA VAL A 56 -6.18 -11.10 28.05
C VAL A 56 -6.72 -11.10 26.63
N ASP A 57 -7.33 -12.18 26.17
CA ASP A 57 -7.93 -12.27 24.82
C ASP A 57 -9.05 -11.23 24.62
N LYS A 58 -9.80 -10.88 25.68
CA LYS A 58 -10.85 -9.85 25.62
C LYS A 58 -10.28 -8.43 25.66
N THR A 59 -9.26 -8.15 26.47
CA THR A 59 -8.57 -6.84 26.46
C THR A 59 -7.77 -6.65 25.18
N LEU A 60 -7.05 -7.67 24.72
CA LEU A 60 -6.39 -7.68 23.42
C LEU A 60 -7.43 -7.50 22.31
N ALA A 61 -8.55 -8.23 22.29
CA ALA A 61 -9.57 -8.04 21.25
C ALA A 61 -10.16 -6.61 21.24
N ALA A 62 -10.27 -5.96 22.40
CA ALA A 62 -10.72 -4.58 22.52
C ALA A 62 -9.65 -3.57 22.02
N GLU A 63 -8.37 -3.75 22.36
CA GLU A 63 -7.26 -2.87 21.94
C GLU A 63 -6.78 -3.12 20.49
N VAL A 64 -6.76 -4.39 20.05
CA VAL A 64 -6.38 -4.85 18.70
C VAL A 64 -7.42 -4.50 17.63
N SER A 65 -8.64 -4.10 18.04
CA SER A 65 -9.72 -3.77 17.11
C SER A 65 -9.52 -2.48 16.31
N ARG A 66 -8.54 -1.62 16.62
CA ARG A 66 -8.44 -0.30 15.98
C ARG A 66 -7.34 -0.08 14.94
N VAL A 67 -6.09 -0.58 15.04
CA VAL A 67 -5.05 -0.21 14.05
C VAL A 67 -3.92 -1.23 13.80
N ASN A 68 -3.55 -2.12 14.74
CA ASN A 68 -2.26 -2.84 14.66
C ASN A 68 -2.40 -4.37 14.56
N ARG A 69 -2.54 -4.94 13.35
CA ARG A 69 -2.47 -6.42 13.19
C ARG A 69 -1.32 -6.96 12.33
N TYR A 70 -0.43 -6.10 11.81
CA TYR A 70 0.68 -6.52 10.94
C TYR A 70 2.07 -5.99 11.36
N ARG A 71 2.13 -5.10 12.34
CA ARG A 71 3.35 -4.33 12.68
C ARG A 71 4.17 -4.94 13.83
N ASP A 72 3.54 -5.68 14.74
CA ASP A 72 4.18 -6.22 15.96
C ASP A 72 4.60 -7.69 15.87
N LEU A 73 4.62 -8.26 14.67
CA LEU A 73 4.89 -9.68 14.47
C LEU A 73 6.38 -9.96 14.61
N THR A 74 6.72 -10.98 15.41
CA THR A 74 8.09 -11.50 15.47
C THR A 74 8.51 -12.01 14.09
N ARG A 75 9.82 -12.09 13.82
CA ARG A 75 10.38 -12.60 12.56
C ARG A 75 9.72 -13.92 12.11
N ASN A 76 9.49 -14.86 13.03
CA ASN A 76 8.84 -16.13 12.72
C ASN A 76 7.34 -16.01 12.46
N GLU A 77 6.65 -15.07 13.10
CA GLU A 77 5.23 -14.80 12.87
C GLU A 77 5.01 -14.02 11.57
N GLN A 78 5.93 -13.14 11.17
CA GLN A 78 5.92 -12.52 9.85
C GLN A 78 6.07 -13.57 8.77
N ILE A 79 7.00 -14.52 8.95
CA ILE A 79 7.17 -15.67 8.05
C ILE A 79 5.91 -16.54 8.02
N ALA A 80 5.29 -16.82 9.16
CA ALA A 80 4.08 -17.64 9.24
C ALA A 80 2.84 -16.97 8.63
N LEU A 81 2.60 -15.68 8.93
CA LEU A 81 1.54 -14.87 8.30
C LEU A 81 1.78 -14.71 6.81
N PHE A 82 3.04 -14.64 6.39
CA PHE A 82 3.40 -14.59 4.99
C PHE A 82 3.12 -15.91 4.28
N VAL A 83 3.56 -17.04 4.84
CA VAL A 83 3.22 -18.38 4.35
C VAL A 83 1.71 -18.57 4.29
N ASP A 84 0.95 -18.10 5.29
CA ASP A 84 -0.51 -18.18 5.27
C ASP A 84 -1.15 -17.29 4.18
N LYS A 85 -0.71 -16.03 4.06
CA LYS A 85 -1.20 -15.11 3.02
C LYS A 85 -0.84 -15.59 1.60
N PHE A 86 0.28 -16.28 1.41
CA PHE A 86 0.80 -16.66 0.09
C PHE A 86 0.48 -18.10 -0.35
N VAL A 87 0.61 -19.07 0.57
CA VAL A 87 0.30 -20.50 0.33
C VAL A 87 -1.21 -20.75 0.48
N PHE A 88 -1.86 -20.03 1.38
CA PHE A 88 -3.20 -20.39 1.84
C PHE A 88 -4.31 -19.40 1.50
N ASN A 89 -3.99 -18.25 0.89
CA ASN A 89 -4.92 -17.16 0.52
C ASN A 89 -6.38 -17.64 0.35
N ASN A 90 -7.18 -17.37 1.39
CA ASN A 90 -8.49 -17.94 1.79
C ASN A 90 -8.44 -19.18 2.70
N GLU A 91 -8.54 -18.96 4.01
CA GLU A 91 -9.04 -19.99 4.95
C GLU A 91 -10.39 -20.54 4.45
N HIS A 92 -11.26 -19.68 3.92
CA HIS A 92 -12.54 -20.06 3.31
C HIS A 92 -12.46 -20.97 2.05
N PHE A 93 -11.30 -21.07 1.39
CA PHE A 93 -11.09 -21.90 0.18
C PHE A 93 -10.31 -23.19 0.48
N LYS A 94 -9.74 -23.35 1.69
CA LYS A 94 -9.17 -24.63 2.14
C LYS A 94 -10.26 -25.68 2.33
N ASP A 95 -11.43 -25.24 2.76
CA ASP A 95 -12.55 -26.11 3.13
C ASP A 95 -13.46 -26.49 1.95
N SER A 96 -13.33 -25.80 0.81
CA SER A 96 -14.26 -25.99 -0.32
C SER A 96 -13.98 -27.26 -1.14
N MET A 97 -12.74 -27.76 -1.21
CA MET A 97 -12.38 -28.94 -2.03
C MET A 97 -11.18 -29.74 -1.48
N PRO A 98 -11.37 -30.63 -0.47
CA PRO A 98 -10.32 -31.42 0.16
C PRO A 98 -9.52 -32.32 -0.81
N TRP A 99 -10.16 -32.80 -1.88
CA TRP A 99 -9.57 -33.72 -2.86
C TRP A 99 -8.52 -33.07 -3.79
N LEU A 100 -8.44 -31.73 -3.83
CA LEU A 100 -7.44 -30.99 -4.62
C LEU A 100 -6.22 -30.54 -3.81
N GLN A 101 -6.10 -30.92 -2.53
CA GLN A 101 -5.04 -30.43 -1.64
C GLN A 101 -3.62 -30.70 -2.17
N ASN A 102 -3.36 -31.88 -2.73
CA ASN A 102 -2.04 -32.23 -3.27
C ASN A 102 -1.68 -31.42 -4.52
N ALA A 103 -2.63 -31.27 -5.46
CA ALA A 103 -2.44 -30.45 -6.65
C ALA A 103 -2.25 -28.97 -6.30
N ARG A 104 -2.96 -28.48 -5.27
CA ARG A 104 -2.82 -27.12 -4.74
C ARG A 104 -1.48 -26.90 -4.05
N ALA A 105 -1.01 -27.85 -3.24
CA ALA A 105 0.31 -27.77 -2.61
C ALA A 105 1.43 -27.78 -3.65
N TRP A 106 1.30 -28.62 -4.68
CA TRP A 106 2.19 -28.64 -5.83
C TRP A 106 2.19 -27.29 -6.58
N TRP A 107 1.01 -26.75 -6.89
CA TRP A 107 0.87 -25.46 -7.56
C TRP A 107 1.38 -24.27 -6.72
N ALA A 108 1.17 -24.31 -5.40
CA ALA A 108 1.69 -23.30 -4.48
C ALA A 108 3.22 -23.30 -4.48
N ARG A 109 3.86 -24.48 -4.40
CA ARG A 109 5.32 -24.62 -4.53
C ARG A 109 5.84 -24.08 -5.85
N LEU A 110 5.16 -24.40 -6.95
CA LEU A 110 5.54 -23.93 -8.29
C LEU A 110 5.45 -22.39 -8.42
N THR A 111 4.49 -21.78 -7.73
CA THR A 111 4.22 -20.33 -7.80
C THR A 111 4.95 -19.50 -6.73
N LEU A 112 5.80 -20.13 -5.91
CA LEU A 112 6.60 -19.41 -4.91
C LEU A 112 7.54 -18.39 -5.58
N PRO A 113 7.72 -17.20 -4.98
CA PRO A 113 8.61 -16.18 -5.53
C PRO A 113 10.03 -16.73 -5.66
N SER A 114 10.67 -16.57 -6.81
CA SER A 114 12.00 -17.16 -7.05
C SER A 114 13.14 -16.45 -6.32
N LYS A 115 12.92 -15.21 -5.87
CA LYS A 115 13.94 -14.37 -5.20
C LYS A 115 13.83 -14.37 -3.68
N GLY A 116 12.99 -15.23 -3.09
CA GLY A 116 12.78 -15.25 -1.65
C GLY A 116 11.93 -14.06 -1.16
N PHE A 117 12.01 -13.81 0.15
CA PHE A 117 11.46 -12.61 0.78
C PHE A 117 12.56 -11.82 1.48
N VAL A 118 12.41 -10.49 1.56
CA VAL A 118 13.36 -9.62 2.26
C VAL A 118 12.71 -9.07 3.51
N ILE A 119 13.43 -9.12 4.63
CA ILE A 119 13.09 -8.38 5.84
C ILE A 119 13.94 -7.10 5.87
N ALA A 120 13.28 -5.96 5.94
CA ALA A 120 13.88 -4.67 6.21
C ALA A 120 13.72 -4.36 7.70
N GLU A 121 14.80 -4.49 8.45
CA GLU A 121 14.86 -4.15 9.87
C GLU A 121 15.33 -2.70 10.00
N ILE A 122 14.44 -1.83 10.46
CA ILE A 122 14.71 -0.39 10.60
C ILE A 122 14.95 -0.11 12.08
N SER A 123 16.22 0.09 12.42
CA SER A 123 16.68 0.38 13.78
C SER A 123 17.25 1.81 13.87
N PRO A 124 17.37 2.40 15.07
CA PRO A 124 18.04 3.69 15.24
C PRO A 124 19.50 3.68 14.77
N THR A 125 20.15 2.52 14.77
CA THR A 125 21.55 2.33 14.36
C THR A 125 21.74 2.13 12.85
N GLY A 126 20.65 2.05 12.08
CA GLY A 126 20.68 1.84 10.64
C GLY A 126 19.66 0.82 10.14
N ILE A 127 19.71 0.57 8.83
CA ILE A 127 18.79 -0.31 8.13
C ILE A 127 19.52 -1.60 7.78
N LYS A 128 18.96 -2.74 8.16
CA LYS A 128 19.49 -4.06 7.83
C LYS A 128 18.51 -4.80 6.92
N HIS A 129 19.00 -5.29 5.79
CA HIS A 129 18.21 -6.12 4.89
C HIS A 129 18.66 -7.57 5.00
N VAL A 130 17.70 -8.46 5.30
CA VAL A 130 17.94 -9.90 5.41
C VAL A 130 17.05 -10.63 4.43
N ARG A 131 17.65 -11.29 3.44
CA ARG A 131 16.91 -12.14 2.50
C ARG A 131 16.80 -13.54 3.05
N TYR A 132 15.62 -14.10 2.89
CA TYR A 132 15.32 -15.48 3.19
C TYR A 132 14.96 -16.22 1.90
N ASP A 133 15.72 -17.27 1.64
CA ASP A 133 15.48 -18.17 0.52
C ASP A 133 14.49 -19.27 0.95
N PHE A 134 13.41 -19.45 0.18
CA PHE A 134 12.40 -20.49 0.42
C PHE A 134 12.96 -21.89 0.21
N GLU A 135 13.98 -22.07 -0.63
CA GLU A 135 14.54 -23.38 -0.95
C GLU A 135 15.56 -23.84 0.09
N ARG A 136 16.26 -22.90 0.73
CA ARG A 136 17.37 -23.19 1.64
C ARG A 136 17.05 -22.94 3.11
N GLU A 137 15.93 -22.28 3.41
CA GLU A 137 15.54 -21.83 4.76
C GLU A 137 16.65 -21.03 5.49
N GLN A 138 17.55 -20.42 4.72
CA GLN A 138 18.70 -19.67 5.23
C GLN A 138 18.47 -18.17 5.07
N ALA A 139 18.87 -17.43 6.11
CA ALA A 139 18.93 -15.98 6.11
C ALA A 139 20.30 -15.52 5.61
N ALA A 140 20.34 -14.67 4.60
CA ALA A 140 21.54 -14.02 4.09
C ALA A 140 21.39 -12.50 4.23
N ASP A 141 22.42 -11.84 4.73
CA ASP A 141 22.48 -10.38 4.74
C ASP A 141 22.63 -9.87 3.31
N VAL A 142 21.82 -8.88 2.93
CA VAL A 142 21.80 -8.29 1.59
C VAL A 142 22.22 -6.83 1.68
N GLY A 143 23.15 -6.43 0.82
CA GLY A 143 23.55 -5.03 0.70
C GLY A 143 22.42 -4.15 0.17
N GLU A 144 22.39 -2.88 0.56
CA GLU A 144 21.34 -1.94 0.15
C GLU A 144 21.23 -1.80 -1.38
N ASP A 145 22.35 -1.73 -2.09
CA ASP A 145 22.37 -1.64 -3.57
C ASP A 145 21.78 -2.87 -4.26
N GLU A 146 22.00 -4.07 -3.69
CA GLU A 146 21.44 -5.31 -4.21
C GLU A 146 19.93 -5.33 -3.97
N PHE A 147 19.50 -4.97 -2.76
CA PHE A 147 18.10 -4.86 -2.41
C PHE A 147 17.34 -3.89 -3.33
N GLU A 148 17.87 -2.69 -3.54
CA GLU A 148 17.24 -1.71 -4.44
C GLU A 148 17.19 -2.18 -5.89
N ARG A 149 18.23 -2.88 -6.36
CA ARG A 149 18.26 -3.45 -7.71
C ARG A 149 17.17 -4.50 -7.89
N ASP A 150 16.96 -5.34 -6.88
CA ASP A 150 15.93 -6.36 -6.91
C ASP A 150 14.52 -5.79 -6.79
N LEU A 151 14.34 -4.76 -5.96
CA LEU A 151 13.08 -4.02 -5.90
C LEU A 151 12.75 -3.39 -7.25
N ARG A 152 13.72 -2.69 -7.86
CA ARG A 152 13.59 -2.09 -9.19
C ARG A 152 13.24 -3.13 -10.25
N ALA A 153 13.91 -4.28 -10.23
CA ALA A 153 13.63 -5.37 -11.16
C ALA A 153 12.22 -5.95 -10.98
N GLY A 154 11.75 -6.04 -9.73
CA GLY A 154 10.39 -6.46 -9.41
C GLY A 154 9.33 -5.50 -9.94
N ILE A 155 9.50 -4.20 -9.70
CA ILE A 155 8.51 -3.19 -10.09
C ILE A 155 8.48 -2.97 -11.61
N ARG A 156 9.64 -2.95 -12.30
CA ARG A 156 9.76 -2.54 -13.71
C ARG A 156 9.12 -3.50 -14.73
N GLN A 157 8.84 -4.75 -14.36
CA GLN A 157 8.34 -5.86 -15.20
C GLN A 157 8.76 -5.87 -16.69
N SER A 158 9.50 -6.92 -17.08
CA SER A 158 9.53 -7.37 -18.47
C SER A 158 8.22 -8.10 -18.82
N ASN A 159 7.58 -7.73 -19.94
CA ASN A 159 6.27 -8.26 -20.33
C ASN A 159 6.37 -9.65 -21.03
N TRP A 160 7.21 -10.55 -20.51
CA TRP A 160 7.42 -11.90 -21.07
C TRP A 160 6.11 -12.69 -21.24
N PHE A 161 5.10 -12.43 -20.40
CA PHE A 161 3.78 -13.06 -20.52
C PHE A 161 3.06 -12.72 -21.83
N ALA A 162 3.27 -11.51 -22.40
CA ALA A 162 2.73 -11.21 -23.72
C ALA A 162 3.35 -12.13 -24.78
N GLY A 163 4.66 -12.41 -24.68
CA GLY A 163 5.34 -13.40 -25.53
C GLY A 163 4.84 -14.83 -25.30
N PHE A 164 4.67 -15.25 -24.04
CA PHE A 164 4.08 -16.55 -23.71
C PHE A 164 2.65 -16.69 -24.26
N ALA A 165 1.77 -15.72 -24.02
CA ALA A 165 0.40 -15.72 -24.51
C ALA A 165 0.36 -15.76 -26.05
N PHE A 166 1.28 -15.06 -26.71
CA PHE A 166 1.43 -15.10 -28.16
C PHE A 166 1.83 -16.51 -28.66
N VAL A 167 2.80 -17.17 -28.02
CA VAL A 167 3.20 -18.54 -28.37
C VAL A 167 2.05 -19.54 -28.15
N VAL A 168 1.35 -19.44 -27.02
CA VAL A 168 0.19 -20.29 -26.74
C VAL A 168 -0.92 -20.05 -27.77
N ALA A 169 -1.14 -18.80 -28.19
CA ALA A 169 -2.09 -18.46 -29.26
C ALA A 169 -1.68 -19.02 -30.63
N LEU A 170 -0.38 -19.02 -30.98
CA LEU A 170 0.12 -19.64 -32.21
C LEU A 170 -0.07 -21.16 -32.21
N ILE A 171 0.22 -21.83 -31.08
CA ILE A 171 -0.01 -23.27 -30.92
C ILE A 171 -1.50 -23.58 -31.07
N TRP A 172 -2.36 -22.78 -30.44
CA TRP A 172 -3.81 -22.93 -30.54
C TRP A 172 -4.29 -22.70 -31.99
N GLY A 173 -3.84 -21.65 -32.66
CA GLY A 173 -4.16 -21.35 -34.05
C GLY A 173 -3.74 -22.47 -35.01
N GLY A 174 -2.52 -22.98 -34.88
CA GLY A 174 -2.04 -24.12 -35.68
C GLY A 174 -2.88 -25.37 -35.48
N TRP A 175 -3.26 -25.69 -34.24
CA TRP A 175 -4.15 -26.82 -33.94
C TRP A 175 -5.56 -26.66 -34.53
N THR A 176 -6.13 -25.45 -34.49
CA THR A 176 -7.45 -25.20 -35.09
C THR A 176 -7.46 -25.37 -36.61
N ILE A 177 -6.36 -25.04 -37.30
CA ILE A 177 -6.24 -25.21 -38.76
C ILE A 177 -6.21 -26.70 -39.13
N VAL A 178 -5.51 -27.53 -38.34
CA VAL A 178 -5.48 -28.99 -38.55
C VAL A 178 -6.86 -29.62 -38.36
N ASP A 179 -7.62 -29.17 -37.34
CA ASP A 179 -9.00 -29.64 -37.12
C ASP A 179 -9.96 -29.22 -38.24
N LEU A 180 -9.73 -28.06 -38.86
CA LEU A 180 -10.55 -27.55 -39.97
C LEU A 180 -10.39 -28.38 -41.26
N VAL A 181 -9.21 -28.98 -41.45
CA VAL A 181 -8.90 -29.89 -42.57
C VAL A 181 -9.35 -31.34 -42.25
N GLY A 182 -9.62 -31.65 -40.98
CA GLY A 182 -10.11 -32.95 -40.51
C GLY A 182 -11.62 -33.01 -40.21
N GLN A 183 -12.05 -33.96 -39.39
CA GLN A 183 -13.44 -34.06 -38.91
C GLN A 183 -13.68 -33.11 -37.74
N PHE A 184 -14.26 -31.94 -38.01
CA PHE A 184 -14.61 -30.97 -36.98
C PHE A 184 -15.69 -31.53 -36.04
N SER A 185 -15.42 -31.49 -34.73
CA SER A 185 -16.40 -31.81 -33.70
C SER A 185 -16.54 -30.66 -32.71
N LEU A 186 -17.77 -30.20 -32.52
CA LEU A 186 -18.12 -29.06 -31.67
C LEU A 186 -17.71 -29.31 -30.20
N THR A 187 -17.82 -30.55 -29.71
CA THR A 187 -17.45 -30.93 -28.34
C THR A 187 -15.94 -30.90 -28.12
N PHE A 188 -15.15 -31.28 -29.13
CA PHE A 188 -13.69 -31.16 -29.05
C PHE A 188 -13.25 -29.71 -29.14
N GLY A 189 -13.93 -28.88 -29.94
CA GLY A 189 -13.65 -27.43 -30.01
C GLY A 189 -13.85 -26.71 -28.68
N THR A 190 -14.96 -26.98 -27.98
CA THR A 190 -15.25 -26.36 -26.67
C THR A 190 -14.25 -26.79 -25.59
N LEU A 191 -13.89 -28.08 -25.52
CA LEU A 191 -12.87 -28.58 -24.58
C LEU A 191 -11.49 -27.97 -24.84
N LYS A 192 -11.10 -27.81 -26.11
CA LYS A 192 -9.82 -27.17 -26.49
C LYS A 192 -9.79 -25.69 -26.09
N PHE A 193 -10.87 -24.95 -26.34
CA PHE A 193 -10.96 -23.55 -25.93
C PHE A 193 -10.91 -23.39 -24.41
N ALA A 194 -11.61 -24.25 -23.67
CA ALA A 194 -11.55 -24.28 -22.21
C ALA A 194 -10.13 -24.55 -21.70
N LEU A 195 -9.41 -25.51 -22.29
CA LEU A 195 -8.01 -25.80 -21.95
C LEU A 195 -7.09 -24.61 -22.23
N PHE A 196 -7.23 -23.96 -23.39
CA PHE A 196 -6.46 -22.77 -23.76
C PHE A 196 -6.66 -21.62 -22.77
N LEU A 197 -7.92 -21.30 -22.44
CA LEU A 197 -8.25 -20.27 -21.47
C LEU A 197 -7.68 -20.62 -20.08
N THR A 198 -7.78 -21.90 -19.69
CA THR A 198 -7.22 -22.39 -18.42
C THR A 198 -5.71 -22.23 -18.38
N LEU A 199 -4.98 -22.59 -19.44
CA LEU A 199 -3.52 -22.42 -19.51
C LEU A 199 -3.10 -20.95 -19.51
N LEU A 200 -3.84 -20.06 -20.18
CA LEU A 200 -3.58 -18.63 -20.12
C LEU A 200 -3.78 -18.06 -18.71
N VAL A 201 -4.87 -18.45 -18.03
CA VAL A 201 -5.13 -18.04 -16.65
C VAL A 201 -4.07 -18.59 -15.70
N LEU A 202 -3.72 -19.88 -15.81
CA LEU A 202 -2.66 -20.49 -15.01
C LEU A 202 -1.29 -19.84 -15.26
N GLY A 203 -0.94 -19.57 -16.52
CA GLY A 203 0.28 -18.86 -16.88
C GLY A 203 0.31 -17.42 -16.37
N TYR A 204 -0.83 -16.72 -16.40
CA TYR A 204 -0.96 -15.37 -15.86
C TYR A 204 -0.76 -15.37 -14.35
N ILE A 205 -1.42 -16.28 -13.63
CA ILE A 205 -1.28 -16.47 -12.18
C ILE A 205 0.16 -16.85 -11.83
N TYR A 206 0.77 -17.76 -12.58
CA TYR A 206 2.17 -18.15 -12.41
C TYR A 206 3.10 -16.94 -12.55
N LYS A 207 2.92 -16.13 -13.61
CA LYS A 207 3.66 -14.88 -13.81
C LYS A 207 3.48 -13.95 -12.63
N THR A 208 2.24 -13.59 -12.29
CA THR A 208 1.96 -12.61 -11.23
C THR A 208 2.51 -13.04 -9.89
N LYS A 209 2.41 -14.32 -9.52
CA LYS A 209 2.92 -14.80 -8.23
C LYS A 209 4.44 -14.87 -8.19
N ARG A 210 5.09 -15.36 -9.25
CA ARG A 210 6.57 -15.49 -9.31
C ARG A 210 7.28 -14.15 -9.37
N THR A 211 6.66 -13.13 -9.95
CA THR A 211 7.29 -11.81 -10.12
C THR A 211 7.07 -10.85 -8.97
N LYS A 212 6.14 -11.14 -8.05
CA LYS A 212 5.89 -10.27 -6.90
C LYS A 212 7.10 -10.24 -5.98
N VAL A 213 7.43 -9.05 -5.49
CA VAL A 213 8.45 -8.84 -4.47
C VAL A 213 7.78 -8.74 -3.11
N PHE A 214 8.43 -9.27 -2.09
CA PHE A 214 7.93 -9.31 -0.71
C PHE A 214 8.91 -8.63 0.22
N ILE A 215 8.42 -7.62 0.94
CA ILE A 215 9.19 -6.92 1.95
C ILE A 215 8.42 -6.94 3.27
N GLY A 216 8.99 -7.63 4.27
CA GLY A 216 8.57 -7.51 5.65
C GLY A 216 9.34 -6.40 6.34
N TYR A 217 8.65 -5.43 6.91
CA TYR A 217 9.23 -4.40 7.73
C TYR A 217 9.16 -4.81 9.21
N VAL A 218 10.30 -4.74 9.88
CA VAL A 218 10.40 -4.79 11.34
C VAL A 218 10.85 -3.39 11.77
N LEU A 219 9.94 -2.64 12.37
CA LEU A 219 10.17 -1.24 12.71
C LEU A 219 10.50 -1.11 14.20
N ALA A 220 11.58 -0.40 14.52
CA ALA A 220 11.77 0.11 15.87
C ALA A 220 10.67 1.15 16.20
N PRO A 221 10.35 1.36 17.50
CA PRO A 221 9.27 2.27 17.91
C PRO A 221 9.36 3.69 17.32
N GLU A 222 10.58 4.21 17.14
CA GLU A 222 10.81 5.52 16.53
C GLU A 222 10.44 5.56 15.05
N ALA A 223 10.80 4.51 14.30
CA ALA A 223 10.48 4.39 12.87
C ALA A 223 8.98 4.18 12.67
N GLU A 224 8.32 3.43 13.56
CA GLU A 224 6.87 3.26 13.55
C GLU A 224 6.14 4.58 13.83
N ALA A 225 6.57 5.34 14.85
CA ALA A 225 6.00 6.65 15.14
C ALA A 225 6.12 7.60 13.93
N LYS A 226 7.26 7.57 13.23
CA LYS A 226 7.48 8.35 12.00
C LYS A 226 6.53 7.91 10.88
N LEU A 227 6.38 6.61 10.64
CA LEU A 227 5.44 6.08 9.65
C LEU A 227 4.00 6.52 9.96
N ASN A 228 3.59 6.45 11.22
CA ASN A 228 2.27 6.91 11.65
C ASN A 228 2.06 8.41 11.43
N GLN A 229 3.09 9.23 11.69
CA GLN A 229 3.04 10.66 11.37
C GLN A 229 2.87 10.90 9.87
N ILE A 230 3.62 10.20 9.02
CA ILE A 230 3.45 10.28 7.56
C ILE A 230 2.02 9.92 7.15
N LEU A 231 1.50 8.78 7.61
CA LEU A 231 0.12 8.35 7.31
C LEU A 231 -0.92 9.39 7.77
N SER A 232 -0.72 9.98 8.95
CA SER A 232 -1.63 11.01 9.48
C SER A 232 -1.54 12.34 8.71
N ALA A 233 -0.36 12.71 8.22
CA ALA A 233 -0.19 13.86 7.34
C ALA A 233 -0.99 13.65 6.04
N PHE A 234 -0.82 12.49 5.40
CA PHE A 234 -1.59 12.13 4.20
C PHE A 234 -3.10 12.07 4.45
N ALA A 235 -3.53 11.56 5.61
CA ALA A 235 -4.95 11.57 5.99
C ALA A 235 -5.52 12.99 6.08
N THR A 236 -4.70 14.00 6.41
CA THR A 236 -5.12 15.40 6.41
C THR A 236 -5.48 15.88 5.00
N LEU A 237 -4.65 15.55 3.99
CA LEU A 237 -4.94 15.89 2.61
C LEU A 237 -6.14 15.10 2.06
N SER A 238 -6.30 13.84 2.46
CA SER A 238 -7.44 13.00 2.05
C SER A 238 -8.79 13.45 2.63
N ARG A 239 -8.80 14.28 3.69
CA ARG A 239 -10.01 14.87 4.27
C ARG A 239 -10.52 16.10 3.50
N CYS A 240 -9.67 16.71 2.67
CA CYS A 240 -10.10 17.80 1.81
C CYS A 240 -11.19 17.32 0.84
N SER A 241 -12.20 18.15 0.61
CA SER A 241 -13.31 17.88 -0.32
C SER A 241 -12.82 17.78 -1.76
N GLY A 242 -11.66 18.36 -2.05
CA GLY A 242 -10.94 18.10 -3.29
C GLY A 242 -9.49 18.53 -3.24
N VAL A 243 -8.67 17.75 -3.94
CA VAL A 243 -7.24 17.97 -4.16
C VAL A 243 -6.91 17.72 -5.62
N TRP A 244 -6.11 18.60 -6.23
CA TRP A 244 -5.75 18.52 -7.64
C TRP A 244 -4.30 18.91 -7.86
N ALA A 245 -3.68 18.38 -8.92
CA ALA A 245 -2.62 19.12 -9.57
C ALA A 245 -3.25 20.33 -10.28
N PHE A 246 -2.48 21.39 -10.54
CA PHE A 246 -3.06 22.57 -11.18
C PHE A 246 -2.11 23.25 -12.16
N GLN A 247 -2.70 23.99 -13.09
CA GLN A 247 -2.00 24.89 -13.99
C GLN A 247 -2.63 26.28 -13.93
N VAL A 248 -1.79 27.29 -13.82
CA VAL A 248 -2.22 28.70 -13.85
C VAL A 248 -2.08 29.22 -15.28
N GLN A 249 -3.15 29.79 -15.81
CA GLN A 249 -3.17 30.40 -17.14
C GLN A 249 -3.43 31.90 -17.00
N ALA A 250 -2.44 32.72 -17.31
CA ALA A 250 -2.61 34.17 -17.29
C ALA A 250 -3.60 34.63 -18.36
N ASN A 251 -4.36 35.67 -18.06
CA ASN A 251 -5.25 36.29 -19.04
C ASN A 251 -4.41 37.11 -20.03
N ALA A 252 -4.51 36.77 -21.31
CA ALA A 252 -3.72 37.38 -22.38
C ALA A 252 -4.36 38.64 -22.98
N ASN A 253 -5.66 38.90 -22.75
CA ASN A 253 -6.36 40.07 -23.29
C ASN A 253 -7.57 40.53 -22.47
N ASP A 254 -8.05 41.75 -22.76
CA ASP A 254 -9.22 42.39 -22.14
C ASP A 254 -10.48 41.51 -22.19
N LYS A 255 -10.66 40.73 -23.27
CA LYS A 255 -11.79 39.82 -23.40
C LYS A 255 -11.70 38.69 -22.37
N GLN A 256 -10.54 38.06 -22.20
CA GLN A 256 -10.35 37.00 -21.20
C GLN A 256 -10.49 37.53 -19.77
N TRP A 257 -9.93 38.70 -19.47
CA TRP A 257 -10.11 39.37 -18.17
C TRP A 257 -11.60 39.55 -17.82
N LYS A 258 -12.38 40.06 -18.78
CA LYS A 258 -13.82 40.28 -18.61
C LYS A 258 -14.61 38.99 -18.40
N TYR A 259 -14.25 37.91 -19.09
CA TYR A 259 -14.93 36.61 -18.97
C TYR A 259 -14.48 35.82 -17.73
N ASN A 260 -13.39 36.23 -17.08
CA ASN A 260 -12.85 35.65 -15.86
C ASN A 260 -13.12 36.52 -14.62
N ALA A 261 -14.23 37.26 -14.62
CA ALA A 261 -14.66 38.12 -13.50
C ALA A 261 -13.58 39.10 -12.99
N GLY A 262 -12.73 39.58 -13.89
CA GLY A 262 -11.62 40.47 -13.57
C GLY A 262 -10.42 39.82 -12.89
N GLY A 263 -10.36 38.48 -12.83
CA GLY A 263 -9.17 37.75 -12.38
C GLY A 263 -7.98 38.02 -13.27
N LEU A 264 -6.75 37.89 -12.74
CA LEU A 264 -5.51 38.01 -13.51
C LEU A 264 -5.19 36.72 -14.27
N PHE A 265 -5.67 35.58 -13.77
CA PHE A 265 -5.43 34.26 -14.30
C PHE A 265 -6.62 33.34 -14.02
N SER A 266 -6.66 32.21 -14.71
CA SER A 266 -7.55 31.08 -14.42
C SER A 266 -6.74 29.87 -13.92
N VAL A 267 -7.41 28.97 -13.21
CA VAL A 267 -6.80 27.76 -12.66
C VAL A 267 -7.44 26.54 -13.29
N ALA A 268 -6.64 25.75 -14.00
CA ALA A 268 -7.05 24.45 -14.53
C ALA A 268 -6.69 23.36 -13.53
N LYS A 269 -7.72 22.68 -12.98
CA LYS A 269 -7.57 21.56 -12.05
C LYS A 269 -7.34 20.27 -12.83
N LEU A 270 -6.32 19.51 -12.45
CA LEU A 270 -5.93 18.26 -13.08
C LEU A 270 -6.01 17.12 -12.05
N PRO A 271 -6.49 15.94 -12.44
CA PRO A 271 -6.67 14.83 -11.51
C PRO A 271 -5.33 14.43 -10.90
N ILE A 272 -5.30 14.31 -9.58
CA ILE A 272 -4.20 13.77 -8.81
C ILE A 272 -4.75 12.72 -7.85
N ALA A 273 -3.98 11.67 -7.61
CA ALA A 273 -4.35 10.64 -6.67
C ALA A 273 -3.52 10.79 -5.40
N ILE A 274 -4.18 11.11 -4.29
CA ILE A 274 -3.64 10.84 -2.95
C ILE A 274 -4.16 9.47 -2.56
N PHE A 275 -3.27 8.56 -2.22
CA PHE A 275 -3.66 7.18 -1.97
C PHE A 275 -2.96 6.58 -0.76
N ASN A 276 -3.62 5.60 -0.18
CA ASN A 276 -3.01 4.58 0.66
C ASN A 276 -3.22 3.25 -0.08
N ARG A 277 -2.23 2.83 -0.88
CA ARG A 277 -2.34 1.67 -1.76
C ARG A 277 -1.00 0.96 -1.86
N PRO A 278 -0.99 -0.37 -2.05
CA PRO A 278 0.25 -1.12 -2.19
C PRO A 278 1.03 -0.65 -3.43
N ILE A 279 2.35 -0.73 -3.33
CA ILE A 279 3.26 -0.47 -4.45
C ILE A 279 3.03 -1.55 -5.53
N PRO A 280 2.97 -1.19 -6.83
CA PRO A 280 2.78 -2.16 -7.90
C PRO A 280 3.78 -3.31 -7.82
N ASN A 281 3.26 -4.54 -7.85
CA ASN A 281 4.05 -5.78 -7.81
C ASN A 281 4.96 -5.94 -6.56
N LEU A 282 4.69 -5.17 -5.49
CA LEU A 282 5.36 -5.25 -4.21
C LEU A 282 4.32 -5.40 -3.09
N GLU A 283 4.45 -6.47 -2.31
CA GLU A 283 3.65 -6.65 -1.11
C GLU A 283 4.47 -6.39 0.14
N THR A 284 3.87 -5.64 1.07
CA THR A 284 4.48 -5.30 2.35
C THR A 284 3.47 -5.48 3.49
N ASN A 285 3.96 -5.58 4.72
CA ASN A 285 3.14 -5.65 5.94
C ASN A 285 2.77 -4.26 6.51
N ILE A 286 3.22 -3.18 5.88
CA ILE A 286 2.94 -1.80 6.28
C ILE A 286 1.99 -1.13 5.28
N ASP A 287 1.26 -0.14 5.77
CA ASP A 287 0.49 0.75 4.90
C ASP A 287 1.41 1.77 4.27
N VAL A 288 1.29 1.96 2.96
CA VAL A 288 2.11 2.90 2.20
C VAL A 288 1.21 3.92 1.54
N CYS A 289 1.44 5.19 1.89
CA CYS A 289 0.77 6.31 1.27
C CYS A 289 1.65 6.99 0.22
N GLY A 290 1.00 7.75 -0.65
CA GLY A 290 1.69 8.42 -1.72
C GLY A 290 0.82 9.36 -2.52
N VAL A 291 1.47 10.04 -3.46
CA VAL A 291 0.85 10.92 -4.44
C VAL A 291 1.18 10.40 -5.83
N ALA A 292 0.20 10.36 -6.72
CA ALA A 292 0.42 10.08 -8.13
C ALA A 292 -0.22 11.13 -9.03
N TYR A 293 0.55 11.56 -10.02
CA TYR A 293 0.14 12.48 -11.07
C TYR A 293 0.69 12.00 -12.41
N ARG A 294 -0.19 11.76 -13.38
CA ARG A 294 0.16 11.18 -14.69
C ARG A 294 0.93 9.85 -14.53
N GLN A 295 2.17 9.81 -14.99
CA GLN A 295 3.08 8.65 -14.93
C GLN A 295 4.00 8.66 -13.70
N LEU A 296 3.95 9.74 -12.91
CA LEU A 296 4.75 9.92 -11.70
C LEU A 296 3.95 9.42 -10.49
N ALA A 297 4.54 8.54 -9.69
CA ALA A 297 4.02 8.09 -8.42
C ALA A 297 5.13 8.11 -7.36
N ILE A 298 4.85 8.77 -6.25
CA ILE A 298 5.77 8.94 -5.12
C ILE A 298 5.18 8.19 -3.93
N TYR A 299 5.88 7.17 -3.45
CA TYR A 299 5.51 6.38 -2.29
C TYR A 299 6.42 6.73 -1.12
N PHE A 300 5.83 6.93 0.05
CA PHE A 300 6.56 7.26 1.27
C PHE A 300 6.78 5.98 2.08
N LEU A 301 7.99 5.42 2.03
CA LEU A 301 8.41 4.28 2.85
C LEU A 301 9.01 4.79 4.17
N PRO A 302 9.11 3.97 5.23
CA PRO A 302 9.63 4.44 6.52
C PRO A 302 11.02 5.08 6.43
N GLU A 303 11.89 4.54 5.58
CA GLU A 303 13.30 4.91 5.45
C GLU A 303 13.61 5.89 4.31
N LYS A 304 12.87 5.84 3.20
CA LYS A 304 13.08 6.71 2.03
C LYS A 304 11.83 6.81 1.14
N LEU A 305 11.90 7.61 0.09
CA LEU A 305 10.85 7.69 -0.91
C LEU A 305 11.16 6.73 -2.05
N LEU A 306 10.12 6.07 -2.56
CA LEU A 306 10.17 5.34 -3.81
C LEU A 306 9.45 6.15 -4.88
N VAL A 307 10.21 6.66 -5.85
CA VAL A 307 9.71 7.46 -6.96
C VAL A 307 9.66 6.60 -8.22
N ILE A 308 8.47 6.47 -8.80
CA ILE A 308 8.22 5.79 -10.06
C ILE A 308 7.81 6.83 -11.09
N ASP A 309 8.64 7.07 -12.10
CA ASP A 309 8.36 7.95 -13.25
C ASP A 309 8.37 7.13 -14.54
N GLY A 310 7.19 6.65 -14.94
CA GLY A 310 7.05 5.72 -16.07
C GLY A 310 7.83 4.43 -15.82
N THR A 311 8.98 4.27 -16.48
CA THR A 311 9.85 3.10 -16.35
C THR A 311 11.04 3.31 -15.41
N GLN A 312 11.29 4.56 -15.00
CA GLN A 312 12.36 4.93 -14.11
C GLN A 312 11.89 4.77 -12.66
N ILE A 313 12.67 4.03 -11.88
CA ILE A 313 12.40 3.81 -10.46
C ILE A 313 13.61 4.30 -9.69
N ARG A 314 13.39 5.22 -8.75
CA ARG A 314 14.43 5.83 -7.93
C ARG A 314 14.07 5.73 -6.46
N HIS A 315 15.10 5.49 -5.67
CA HIS A 315 15.08 5.66 -4.23
C HIS A 315 15.59 7.07 -3.93
N VAL A 316 14.79 7.86 -3.22
CA VAL A 316 15.13 9.24 -2.88
C VAL A 316 15.16 9.36 -1.36
N PRO A 317 16.31 9.68 -0.75
CA PRO A 317 16.38 9.86 0.69
C PRO A 317 15.53 11.06 1.09
N TYR A 318 15.02 11.03 2.32
CA TYR A 318 14.19 12.10 2.87
C TYR A 318 14.88 13.46 2.93
N SER A 319 16.21 13.51 2.97
CA SER A 319 17.01 14.74 2.91
C SER A 319 16.95 15.47 1.56
N GLN A 320 16.51 14.80 0.50
CA GLN A 320 16.32 15.36 -0.84
C GLN A 320 14.86 15.74 -1.12
N VAL A 321 14.05 15.88 -0.06
CA VAL A 321 12.65 16.26 -0.17
C VAL A 321 12.47 17.68 0.35
N GLY A 322 12.20 18.59 -0.58
CA GLY A 322 11.74 19.94 -0.28
C GLY A 322 10.23 19.96 -0.11
N ILE A 323 9.74 20.66 0.91
CA ILE A 323 8.31 20.87 1.11
C ILE A 323 8.08 22.35 1.35
N ALA A 324 7.21 22.93 0.55
CA ALA A 324 6.75 24.30 0.70
C ALA A 324 5.23 24.35 0.72
N GLN A 325 4.70 25.36 1.40
CA GLN A 325 3.28 25.66 1.32
C GLN A 325 3.07 27.14 1.03
N THR A 326 1.99 27.44 0.32
CA THR A 326 1.55 28.81 0.06
C THR A 326 0.03 28.82 -0.14
N HIS A 327 -0.53 29.98 -0.48
CA HIS A 327 -1.94 30.14 -0.79
C HIS A 327 -2.11 30.67 -2.21
N LEU A 328 -3.24 30.31 -2.82
CA LEU A 328 -3.66 30.86 -4.10
C LEU A 328 -5.06 31.44 -3.97
N GLU A 329 -5.20 32.70 -4.36
CA GLU A 329 -6.49 33.36 -4.45
C GLU A 329 -6.86 33.50 -5.92
N TYR A 330 -8.01 32.96 -6.30
CA TYR A 330 -8.49 33.04 -7.68
C TYR A 330 -10.01 33.02 -7.75
N VAL A 331 -10.55 33.51 -8.87
CA VAL A 331 -11.99 33.51 -9.12
C VAL A 331 -12.40 32.15 -9.68
N GLU A 332 -13.25 31.44 -8.96
CA GLU A 332 -13.78 30.13 -9.39
C GLU A 332 -14.97 30.32 -10.34
N THR A 333 -14.67 30.40 -11.64
CA THR A 333 -15.68 30.65 -12.67
C THR A 333 -16.50 29.42 -13.05
N GLN A 334 -16.06 28.22 -12.68
CA GLN A 334 -16.79 26.96 -12.97
C GLN A 334 -17.91 26.67 -11.97
N GLY A 335 -18.04 27.51 -10.92
CA GLY A 335 -19.25 27.59 -10.10
C GLY A 335 -19.42 26.52 -9.02
N HIS A 336 -18.49 25.55 -8.90
CA HIS A 336 -18.52 24.58 -7.81
C HIS A 336 -17.68 25.07 -6.62
N VAL A 337 -18.34 25.36 -5.50
CA VAL A 337 -17.69 25.65 -4.21
C VAL A 337 -17.83 24.43 -3.32
N PHE A 338 -16.72 23.98 -2.74
CA PHE A 338 -16.73 22.85 -1.83
C PHE A 338 -17.04 23.31 -0.39
N PRO A 339 -17.58 22.44 0.48
CA PRO A 339 -17.97 22.82 1.84
C PRO A 339 -16.83 23.39 2.70
N ASP A 340 -15.59 23.00 2.42
CA ASP A 340 -14.37 23.42 3.10
C ASP A 340 -13.63 24.57 2.38
N SER A 341 -14.20 25.10 1.31
CA SER A 341 -13.60 26.22 0.57
C SER A 341 -13.73 27.54 1.33
N MET A 342 -12.64 28.30 1.42
CA MET A 342 -12.66 29.65 1.99
C MET A 342 -13.04 30.68 0.91
N ILE A 343 -14.27 31.18 0.97
CA ILE A 343 -14.73 32.28 0.10
C ILE A 343 -14.31 33.61 0.73
N LEU A 344 -13.54 34.42 0.01
CA LEU A 344 -13.13 35.76 0.45
C LEU A 344 -14.19 36.81 0.10
N GLU A 345 -14.69 36.75 -1.14
CA GLU A 345 -15.73 37.65 -1.64
C GLU A 345 -16.44 37.02 -2.85
N ARG A 346 -17.44 37.71 -3.40
CA ARG A 346 -18.14 37.31 -4.62
C ARG A 346 -18.10 38.44 -5.64
N ARG A 347 -17.77 38.11 -6.89
CA ARG A 347 -17.71 39.04 -8.03
C ARG A 347 -18.68 38.62 -9.11
N TRP A 348 -19.13 39.55 -9.94
CA TRP A 348 -19.93 39.19 -11.11
C TRP A 348 -19.08 38.44 -12.14
N LYS A 349 -19.63 37.39 -12.75
CA LYS A 349 -18.94 36.60 -13.77
C LYS A 349 -18.45 37.46 -14.94
N TYR A 350 -19.28 38.42 -15.34
CA TYR A 350 -18.96 39.42 -16.36
C TYR A 350 -19.01 40.81 -15.75
N ILE A 351 -17.88 41.49 -15.68
CA ILE A 351 -17.77 42.85 -15.12
C ILE A 351 -17.51 43.91 -16.19
N ASN A 352 -17.92 45.14 -15.89
CA ASN A 352 -17.42 46.34 -16.52
C ASN A 352 -16.05 46.73 -15.93
N ARG A 353 -15.36 47.73 -16.52
CA ARG A 353 -14.05 48.20 -16.03
C ARG A 353 -14.09 48.75 -14.60
N ASP A 354 -15.26 49.17 -14.13
CA ASP A 354 -15.53 49.64 -12.76
C ASP A 354 -15.90 48.51 -11.77
N GLY A 355 -15.94 47.25 -12.22
CA GLY A 355 -16.34 46.09 -11.39
C GLY A 355 -17.86 45.85 -11.30
N SER A 356 -18.69 46.72 -11.87
CA SER A 356 -20.15 46.56 -11.90
C SER A 356 -20.58 45.43 -12.85
N PRO A 357 -21.77 44.80 -12.67
CA PRO A 357 -22.24 43.75 -13.56
C PRO A 357 -22.48 44.27 -14.97
N ASP A 358 -21.91 43.60 -15.98
CA ASP A 358 -22.29 43.85 -17.37
C ASP A 358 -23.68 43.25 -17.65
N ARG A 359 -24.68 44.14 -17.76
CA ARG A 359 -26.10 43.79 -17.96
C ARG A 359 -26.43 43.27 -19.35
N ARG A 360 -25.50 43.33 -20.32
CA ARG A 360 -25.71 42.77 -21.67
C ARG A 360 -25.71 41.23 -21.66
N PHE A 361 -25.15 40.61 -20.63
CA PHE A 361 -25.15 39.16 -20.47
C PHE A 361 -26.41 38.70 -19.75
N LYS A 362 -27.27 37.96 -20.45
CA LYS A 362 -28.59 37.49 -19.99
C LYS A 362 -28.55 36.53 -18.78
N SER A 363 -27.38 36.01 -18.41
CA SER A 363 -27.16 35.14 -17.25
C SER A 363 -25.83 35.45 -16.57
N ASN A 364 -25.68 36.69 -16.11
CA ASN A 364 -24.52 37.13 -15.33
C ASN A 364 -24.80 36.85 -13.84
N PHE A 365 -24.13 35.86 -13.26
CA PHE A 365 -24.26 35.48 -11.86
C PHE A 365 -22.97 35.81 -11.09
N GLN A 366 -23.05 35.82 -9.77
CA GLN A 366 -21.88 36.02 -8.93
C GLN A 366 -21.05 34.72 -8.79
N VAL A 367 -19.76 34.83 -9.06
CA VAL A 367 -18.74 33.79 -8.87
C VAL A 367 -17.88 34.13 -7.66
N PRO A 368 -17.45 33.13 -6.87
CA PRO A 368 -16.67 33.37 -5.67
C PRO A 368 -15.18 33.60 -5.99
N LEU A 369 -14.57 34.54 -5.28
CA LEU A 369 -13.13 34.59 -5.09
C LEU A 369 -12.80 33.65 -3.93
N VAL A 370 -12.03 32.60 -4.19
CA VAL A 370 -11.69 31.58 -3.19
C VAL A 370 -10.20 31.64 -2.85
N ARG A 371 -9.87 31.36 -1.59
CA ARG A 371 -8.50 31.08 -1.15
C ARG A 371 -8.32 29.58 -1.01
N CYS A 372 -7.37 29.05 -1.77
CA CYS A 372 -6.97 27.64 -1.74
C CYS A 372 -5.56 27.49 -1.17
N GLY A 373 -5.27 26.32 -0.63
CA GLY A 373 -3.94 25.98 -0.14
C GLY A 373 -3.12 25.32 -1.24
N ILE A 374 -1.85 25.70 -1.35
CA ILE A 374 -0.88 25.02 -2.22
C ILE A 374 0.12 24.27 -1.35
N LEU A 375 0.29 22.98 -1.64
CA LEU A 375 1.39 22.17 -1.13
C LEU A 375 2.34 21.85 -2.29
N THR A 376 3.61 22.21 -2.19
CA THR A 376 4.63 21.87 -3.16
C THR A 376 5.57 20.84 -2.55
N LEU A 377 5.68 19.69 -3.19
CA LEU A 377 6.62 18.63 -2.89
C LEU A 377 7.70 18.65 -3.98
N ASP A 378 8.94 18.94 -3.60
CA ASP A 378 10.09 18.84 -4.48
C ASP A 378 10.88 17.58 -4.12
N VAL A 379 10.85 16.58 -5.00
CA VAL A 379 11.48 15.28 -4.74
C VAL A 379 12.55 15.04 -5.78
N ALA A 380 13.81 15.28 -5.41
CA ALA A 380 14.97 15.17 -6.32
C ALA A 380 14.78 15.98 -7.63
N ASP A 381 14.55 17.28 -7.49
CA ASP A 381 14.35 18.25 -8.58
C ASP A 381 13.10 17.99 -9.45
N LEU A 382 12.13 17.27 -8.89
CA LEU A 382 10.80 17.07 -9.49
C LEU A 382 9.74 17.79 -8.65
N PRO A 383 9.50 19.09 -8.90
CA PRO A 383 8.48 19.83 -8.18
C PRO A 383 7.07 19.37 -8.60
N MET A 384 6.29 18.95 -7.62
CA MET A 384 4.87 18.63 -7.75
C MET A 384 4.08 19.55 -6.84
N SER A 385 3.15 20.31 -7.40
CA SER A 385 2.27 21.20 -6.64
C SER A 385 0.84 20.69 -6.63
N LEU A 386 0.27 20.62 -5.43
CA LEU A 386 -1.10 20.23 -5.15
C LEU A 386 -1.90 21.47 -4.71
N LEU A 387 -3.08 21.63 -5.28
CA LEU A 387 -4.08 22.60 -4.88
C LEU A 387 -5.11 21.89 -3.99
N THR A 388 -5.35 22.45 -2.81
CA THR A 388 -6.32 21.97 -1.82
C THR A 388 -7.44 22.98 -1.65
N THR A 389 -8.65 22.46 -1.47
CA THR A 389 -9.86 23.26 -1.20
C THR A 389 -9.78 23.98 0.13
N ASP A 390 -9.41 23.27 1.22
CA ASP A 390 -9.10 23.86 2.52
C ASP A 390 -7.72 24.55 2.48
N PRO A 391 -7.63 25.88 2.67
CA PRO A 391 -6.36 26.59 2.68
C PRO A 391 -5.40 26.18 3.79
N ASN A 392 -5.89 25.61 4.90
CA ASN A 392 -5.06 25.24 6.04
C ASN A 392 -4.50 23.82 5.96
N ALA A 393 -4.99 23.01 5.02
CA ALA A 393 -4.59 21.61 4.88
C ALA A 393 -3.08 21.44 4.59
N PRO A 394 -2.45 22.21 3.69
CA PRO A 394 -0.99 22.16 3.49
C PRO A 394 -0.19 22.48 4.77
N GLY A 395 -0.66 23.43 5.58
CA GLY A 395 0.00 23.80 6.83
C GLY A 395 -0.06 22.68 7.86
N SER A 396 -1.24 22.09 7.98
CA SER A 396 -1.48 20.94 8.87
C SER A 396 -0.66 19.72 8.41
N PHE A 397 -0.55 19.50 7.10
CA PHE A 397 0.31 18.47 6.51
C PHE A 397 1.78 18.70 6.89
N CYS A 398 2.31 19.90 6.66
CA CYS A 398 3.70 20.24 6.97
C CYS A 398 4.04 20.14 8.46
N GLN A 399 3.10 20.45 9.36
CA GLN A 399 3.29 20.33 10.81
C GLN A 399 3.28 18.87 11.28
N THR A 400 2.43 18.04 10.66
CA THR A 400 2.26 16.63 11.03
C THR A 400 3.39 15.77 10.45
N LEU A 401 3.93 16.16 9.30
CA LEU A 401 5.00 15.42 8.67
C LEU A 401 6.26 15.47 9.54
N PRO A 402 6.89 14.32 9.83
CA PRO A 402 8.12 14.28 10.62
C PRO A 402 9.19 15.16 9.98
N LYS A 403 10.08 15.74 10.79
CA LYS A 403 11.31 16.35 10.26
C LYS A 403 12.09 15.29 9.48
N LEU A 404 12.10 15.43 8.16
CA LEU A 404 12.53 14.41 7.21
C LEU A 404 14.03 14.05 7.36
N ASP A 405 14.85 14.97 7.91
CA ASP A 405 16.31 14.86 8.03
C ASP A 405 16.87 13.87 9.07
N ARG A 406 16.05 13.29 9.96
CA ARG A 406 16.57 12.63 11.19
C ARG A 406 16.92 11.14 11.11
N MET A 407 16.85 10.49 9.94
CA MET A 407 17.04 9.03 9.84
C MET A 407 18.40 8.55 9.36
N THR A 408 19.29 9.44 8.90
CA THR A 408 20.55 9.03 8.25
C THR A 408 21.80 9.58 8.95
N ARG A 409 21.85 9.57 10.28
CA ARG A 409 23.09 9.80 11.03
C ARG A 409 23.41 8.67 11.97
#